data_AF-A0A8I0DU14-F1
#
_entry.id   AF-A0A8I0DU14-F1
#
_cell.length_a   1.000
_cell.length_b   1.000
_cell.length_c   1.000
_cell.angle_alpha   90.00
_cell.angle_beta   90.00
_cell.angle_gamma   90.00
#
_symmetry.space_group_name_H-M   'P 1'
#
loop_
_entity.id
_entity.type
_entity.pdbx_description
1 polymer ?
#
loop_
_entity_poly.entity_id
_entity_poly.type
_entity_poly.pdbx_seq_one_letter_code
_entity_poly.pdbx_strand_id
1 'polypeptide(L)'
;MDLRIQKTKNSIFSAFIELRAAKPLEKITIRELTQKANISKQTFYLHFKDIYDLSEYLENDAITSLVADIPNPDLIITDPAAAARLLCTAFITQGHLFNILFPDDDRSCGVLTNKLEARIKELIFITHPEFKDNLEKNITISLLIQGSVHTFLKYKEEDTEQVIEILADTIGRIADHS
;
A
#
# COMPACT_ATOMS: atom_id res chain seq x y z
N MET A 1 9.19 -20.57 -12.84
CA MET A 1 8.96 -19.30 -13.57
C MET A 1 10.20 -19.02 -14.41
N ASP A 2 10.05 -18.67 -15.69
CA ASP A 2 11.17 -18.45 -16.61
C ASP A 2 11.98 -17.20 -16.18
N LEU A 3 13.30 -17.36 -15.98
CA LEU A 3 14.23 -16.29 -15.61
C LEU A 3 14.16 -15.10 -16.58
N ARG A 4 13.86 -15.36 -17.86
CA ARG A 4 13.70 -14.33 -18.89
C ARG A 4 12.46 -13.47 -18.65
N ILE A 5 11.36 -14.07 -18.19
CA ILE A 5 10.14 -13.33 -17.84
C ILE A 5 10.41 -12.43 -16.63
N GLN A 6 11.07 -12.94 -15.60
CA GLN A 6 11.39 -12.14 -14.41
C GLN A 6 12.29 -10.96 -14.76
N LYS A 7 13.35 -11.19 -15.55
CA LYS A 7 14.25 -10.13 -15.99
C LYS A 7 13.52 -9.03 -16.78
N THR A 8 12.58 -9.44 -17.64
CA THR A 8 11.76 -8.50 -18.44
C THR A 8 10.86 -7.67 -17.53
N LYS A 9 10.16 -8.29 -16.56
CA LYS A 9 9.33 -7.58 -15.58
C LYS A 9 10.16 -6.57 -14.77
N ASN A 10 11.33 -6.97 -14.28
CA ASN A 10 12.20 -6.07 -13.51
C ASN A 10 12.65 -4.84 -14.33
N SER A 11 12.95 -5.02 -15.62
CA SER A 11 13.26 -3.89 -16.52
C SER A 11 12.07 -2.95 -16.71
N ILE A 12 10.86 -3.50 -16.86
CA ILE A 12 9.62 -2.70 -16.97
C ILE A 12 9.40 -1.90 -15.68
N PHE A 13 9.53 -2.55 -14.52
CA PHE A 13 9.31 -1.92 -13.22
C PHE A 13 10.29 -0.80 -12.96
N SER A 14 11.58 -1.05 -13.17
CA SER A 14 12.62 -0.03 -12.99
C SER A 14 12.37 1.19 -13.88
N ALA A 15 12.06 0.98 -15.16
CA ALA A 15 11.74 2.05 -16.09
C ALA A 15 10.48 2.82 -15.70
N PHE A 16 9.46 2.13 -15.19
CA PHE A 16 8.22 2.75 -14.74
C PHE A 16 8.44 3.63 -13.52
N ILE A 17 9.12 3.12 -12.49
CA ILE A 17 9.42 3.86 -11.25
C ILE A 17 10.22 5.14 -11.57
N GLU A 18 11.23 5.05 -12.44
CA GLU A 18 11.99 6.23 -12.87
C GLU A 18 11.13 7.27 -13.61
N LEU A 19 10.24 6.82 -14.50
CA LEU A 19 9.35 7.73 -15.23
C LEU A 19 8.30 8.36 -14.31
N ARG A 20 7.72 7.56 -13.42
CA ARG A 20 6.68 7.99 -12.46
C ARG A 20 7.23 8.97 -11.42
N ALA A 21 8.48 8.81 -11.01
CA ALA A 21 9.17 9.77 -10.16
C ALA A 21 9.37 11.14 -10.85
N ALA A 22 9.47 11.15 -12.19
CA ALA A 22 9.71 12.37 -12.97
C ALA A 22 8.43 13.04 -13.48
N LYS A 23 7.32 12.32 -13.65
CA LYS A 23 6.07 12.87 -14.21
C LYS A 23 4.82 12.10 -13.76
N PRO A 24 3.63 12.74 -13.81
CA PRO A 24 2.35 12.08 -13.53
C PRO A 24 2.07 10.90 -14.47
N LEU A 25 1.25 9.93 -14.02
CA LEU A 25 1.00 8.65 -14.70
C LEU A 25 0.41 8.87 -16.09
N GLU A 26 -0.50 9.84 -16.18
CA GLU A 26 -1.24 10.22 -17.37
C GLU A 26 -0.33 10.79 -18.48
N LYS A 27 0.90 11.18 -18.12
CA LYS A 27 1.92 11.68 -19.06
C LYS A 27 2.92 10.60 -19.48
N ILE A 28 2.90 9.42 -18.86
CA ILE A 28 3.78 8.31 -19.23
C ILE A 28 3.18 7.58 -20.43
N THR A 29 3.98 7.42 -21.49
CA THR A 29 3.53 6.68 -22.68
C THR A 29 4.18 5.31 -22.75
N ILE A 30 3.46 4.32 -23.31
CA ILE A 30 4.02 2.98 -23.55
C ILE A 30 5.28 3.04 -24.44
N ARG A 31 5.33 3.98 -25.39
CA ARG A 31 6.53 4.18 -26.23
C ARG A 31 7.74 4.55 -25.39
N GLU A 32 7.60 5.55 -24.54
CA GLU A 32 8.70 6.01 -23.68
C GLU A 32 9.12 4.93 -22.68
N LEU A 33 8.15 4.28 -22.04
CA LEU A 33 8.41 3.20 -21.09
C LEU A 33 9.19 2.04 -21.74
N THR A 34 8.74 1.58 -22.91
CA THR A 34 9.37 0.46 -23.63
C THR A 34 10.77 0.79 -24.14
N GLN A 35 10.97 2.04 -24.60
CA GLN A 35 12.31 2.55 -24.94
C GLN A 35 13.24 2.52 -23.72
N LYS A 36 12.76 3.00 -22.57
CA LYS A 36 13.55 3.05 -21.34
C LYS A 36 13.84 1.65 -20.76
N ALA A 37 12.87 0.74 -20.82
CA ALA A 37 13.02 -0.65 -20.40
C ALA A 37 13.81 -1.52 -21.40
N ASN A 38 14.16 -0.98 -22.58
CA ASN A 38 14.81 -1.69 -23.68
C ASN A 38 14.05 -2.96 -24.12
N ILE A 39 12.74 -2.81 -24.35
CA ILE A 39 11.85 -3.88 -24.83
C ILE A 39 10.96 -3.40 -25.97
N SER A 40 10.31 -4.32 -26.69
CA SER A 40 9.28 -3.95 -27.67
C SER A 40 7.94 -3.68 -26.99
N LYS A 41 7.06 -2.93 -27.66
CA LYS A 41 5.66 -2.77 -27.22
C LYS A 41 4.93 -4.11 -27.13
N GLN A 42 5.19 -5.02 -28.08
CA GLN A 42 4.61 -6.36 -28.06
C GLN A 42 4.99 -7.09 -26.78
N THR A 43 6.26 -7.02 -26.37
CA THR A 43 6.73 -7.60 -25.10
C THR A 43 6.05 -6.97 -23.88
N PHE A 44 5.85 -5.65 -23.87
CA PHE A 44 5.08 -5.00 -22.80
C PHE A 44 3.64 -5.55 -22.72
N TYR A 45 2.96 -5.64 -23.86
CA TYR A 45 1.56 -6.10 -23.92
C TYR A 45 1.38 -7.60 -23.62
N LEU A 46 2.46 -8.38 -23.56
CA LEU A 46 2.41 -9.76 -23.01
C LEU A 46 2.26 -9.78 -21.49
N HIS A 47 2.56 -8.67 -20.81
CA HIS A 47 2.56 -8.58 -19.35
C HIS A 47 1.48 -7.63 -18.82
N PHE A 48 1.23 -6.51 -19.50
CA PHE A 48 0.32 -5.46 -19.02
C PHE A 48 -0.53 -4.90 -20.16
N LYS A 49 -1.80 -4.61 -19.88
CA LYS A 49 -2.75 -4.07 -20.86
C LYS A 49 -2.43 -2.63 -21.26
N ASP A 50 -2.05 -1.83 -20.27
CA ASP A 50 -1.70 -0.43 -20.42
C ASP A 50 -0.88 0.07 -19.22
N ILE A 51 -0.70 1.39 -19.12
CA ILE A 51 0.11 2.01 -18.06
C ILE A 51 -0.59 1.96 -16.69
N TYR A 52 -1.92 1.95 -16.66
CA TYR A 52 -2.71 1.91 -15.43
C TYR A 52 -2.71 0.49 -14.84
N ASP A 53 -2.83 -0.53 -15.69
CA ASP A 53 -2.69 -1.94 -15.30
C ASP A 53 -1.31 -2.23 -14.66
N LEU A 54 -0.24 -1.62 -15.20
CA LEU A 54 1.09 -1.69 -14.59
C LEU A 54 1.16 -0.93 -13.25
N SER A 55 0.57 0.27 -13.16
CA SER A 55 0.53 1.04 -11.91
C SER A 55 -0.17 0.25 -10.82
N GLU A 56 -1.36 -0.28 -11.12
CA GLU A 56 -2.15 -1.08 -10.19
C GLU A 56 -1.41 -2.34 -9.75
N TYR A 57 -0.72 -3.02 -10.67
CA TYR A 57 0.10 -4.17 -10.32
C TYR A 57 1.19 -3.80 -9.29
N LEU A 58 1.93 -2.72 -9.54
CA LEU A 58 3.01 -2.27 -8.66
C LEU A 58 2.51 -1.74 -7.32
N GLU A 59 1.39 -1.03 -7.32
CA GLU A 59 0.70 -0.59 -6.10
C GLU A 59 0.30 -1.79 -5.24
N ASN A 60 -0.34 -2.81 -5.84
CA ASN A 60 -0.74 -4.02 -5.11
C ASN A 60 0.48 -4.82 -4.60
N ASP A 61 1.56 -4.88 -5.37
CA ASP A 61 2.81 -5.56 -4.99
C ASP A 61 3.49 -4.85 -3.81
N ALA A 62 3.52 -3.51 -3.83
CA ALA A 62 4.03 -2.70 -2.72
C ALA A 62 3.18 -2.87 -1.45
N ILE A 63 1.84 -2.87 -1.57
CA ILE A 63 0.94 -3.12 -0.44
C ILE A 63 1.13 -4.53 0.13
N THR A 64 1.28 -5.53 -0.74
CA THR A 64 1.53 -6.91 -0.32
C THR A 64 2.83 -7.02 0.44
N SER A 65 3.88 -6.35 -0.03
CA SER A 65 5.19 -6.30 0.63
C SER A 65 5.13 -5.59 1.98
N LEU A 66 4.43 -4.45 2.06
CA LEU A 66 4.20 -3.72 3.30
C LEU A 66 3.49 -4.55 4.37
N VAL A 67 2.43 -5.27 3.96
CA VAL A 67 1.63 -6.09 4.87
C VAL A 67 2.35 -7.38 5.28
N ALA A 68 3.27 -7.89 4.45
CA ALA A 68 4.08 -9.07 4.79
C ALA A 68 4.98 -8.85 6.02
N ASP A 69 5.33 -7.59 6.33
CA ASP A 69 6.09 -7.23 7.52
C ASP A 69 5.23 -7.19 8.80
N ILE A 70 3.90 -7.36 8.69
CA ILE A 70 2.99 -7.39 9.84
C ILE A 70 2.95 -8.84 10.38
N PRO A 71 3.57 -9.11 11.55
CA PRO A 71 3.78 -10.47 12.03
C PRO A 71 2.48 -11.19 12.44
N ASN A 72 1.44 -10.44 12.77
CA ASN A 72 0.13 -10.99 13.14
C ASN A 72 -1.00 -10.01 12.78
N PRO A 73 -1.80 -10.28 11.73
CA PRO A 73 -2.95 -9.46 11.36
C PRO A 73 -4.01 -9.32 12.45
N ASP A 74 -4.09 -10.29 13.37
CA ASP A 74 -5.04 -10.26 14.50
C ASP A 74 -4.70 -9.18 15.52
N LEU A 75 -3.50 -8.58 15.46
CA LEU A 75 -3.15 -7.41 16.28
C LEU A 75 -4.12 -6.26 16.09
N ILE A 76 -4.69 -6.11 14.88
CA ILE A 76 -5.69 -5.06 14.63
C ILE A 76 -6.91 -5.21 15.55
N ILE A 77 -7.17 -6.41 16.06
CA ILE A 77 -8.31 -6.70 16.93
C ILE A 77 -7.87 -6.85 18.38
N THR A 78 -6.73 -7.49 18.61
CA THR A 78 -6.24 -7.85 19.95
C THR A 78 -5.42 -6.76 20.61
N ASP A 79 -4.72 -5.95 19.83
CA ASP A 79 -3.93 -4.80 20.30
C ASP A 79 -3.88 -3.72 19.19
N PRO A 80 -4.98 -2.95 19.01
CA PRO A 80 -5.08 -1.94 17.97
C PRO A 80 -3.98 -0.88 18.02
N ALA A 81 -3.48 -0.56 19.22
CA ALA A 81 -2.40 0.39 19.42
C ALA A 81 -1.08 -0.17 18.85
N ALA A 82 -0.71 -1.40 19.17
CA ALA A 82 0.47 -2.04 18.58
C ALA A 82 0.34 -2.20 17.06
N ALA A 83 -0.85 -2.55 16.56
CA ALA A 83 -1.11 -2.64 15.14
C ALA A 83 -0.89 -1.29 14.43
N ALA A 84 -1.35 -0.18 15.02
CA ALA A 84 -1.13 1.16 14.47
C ALA A 84 0.37 1.51 14.41
N ARG A 85 1.15 1.22 15.46
CA ARG A 85 2.61 1.44 15.48
C ARG A 85 3.31 0.65 14.37
N LEU A 86 2.97 -0.63 14.23
CA LEU A 86 3.55 -1.51 13.21
C LEU A 86 3.22 -1.01 11.80
N LEU A 87 1.96 -0.64 11.54
CA LEU A 87 1.55 -0.11 10.25
C LEU A 87 2.32 1.16 9.90
N CYS A 88 2.40 2.13 10.81
CA CYS A 88 3.13 3.38 10.57
C CYS A 88 4.62 3.13 10.35
N THR A 89 5.23 2.25 11.14
CA THR A 89 6.66 1.89 11.02
C THR A 89 6.96 1.22 9.68
N ALA A 90 6.09 0.31 9.23
CA ALA A 90 6.23 -0.34 7.93
C ALA A 90 6.15 0.70 6.80
N PHE A 91 5.23 1.67 6.91
CA PHE A 91 5.10 2.76 5.93
C PHE A 91 6.36 3.62 5.82
N ILE A 92 6.98 3.96 6.96
CA ILE A 92 8.22 4.74 6.99
C ILE A 92 9.34 4.00 6.26
N THR A 93 9.47 2.70 6.53
CA THR A 93 10.53 1.86 5.95
C THR A 93 10.45 1.80 4.42
N GLN A 94 9.25 1.85 3.85
CA GLN A 94 9.02 1.77 2.40
C GLN A 94 8.70 3.13 1.74
N GLY A 95 8.85 4.24 2.48
CA GLY A 95 8.27 5.54 2.13
C GLY A 95 8.63 6.09 0.75
N HIS A 96 9.85 5.87 0.25
CA HIS A 96 10.25 6.38 -1.07
C HIS A 96 9.43 5.75 -2.22
N LEU A 97 9.26 4.43 -2.20
CA LEU A 97 8.48 3.73 -3.23
C LEU A 97 7.00 4.12 -3.14
N PHE A 98 6.46 4.21 -1.92
CA PHE A 98 5.08 4.61 -1.70
C PHE A 98 4.82 6.03 -2.20
N ASN A 99 5.74 6.98 -2.00
CA ASN A 99 5.58 8.35 -2.52
C ASN A 99 5.57 8.42 -4.06
N ILE A 100 6.21 7.47 -4.75
CA ILE A 100 6.20 7.40 -6.22
C ILE A 100 4.89 6.79 -6.72
N LEU A 101 4.44 5.70 -6.10
CA LEU A 101 3.23 4.99 -6.52
C LEU A 101 1.95 5.72 -6.11
N PHE A 102 1.96 6.29 -4.90
CA PHE A 102 0.89 7.07 -4.29
C PHE A 102 1.40 8.49 -3.99
N PRO A 103 1.43 9.38 -4.99
CA PRO A 103 1.76 10.79 -4.79
C PRO A 103 0.92 11.46 -3.70
N ASP A 104 1.44 12.57 -3.18
CA ASP A 104 0.81 13.33 -2.09
C ASP A 104 -0.38 14.15 -2.61
N ASP A 105 -1.47 13.44 -2.90
CA ASP A 105 -2.76 14.02 -3.26
C ASP A 105 -3.93 13.20 -2.67
N ASP A 106 -5.08 13.85 -2.50
CA ASP A 106 -6.25 13.24 -1.85
C ASP A 106 -6.72 11.96 -2.54
N ARG A 107 -6.59 11.88 -3.88
CA ARG A 107 -7.00 10.70 -4.64
C ARG A 107 -6.08 9.52 -4.34
N SER A 108 -4.77 9.74 -4.40
CA SER A 108 -3.77 8.72 -4.11
C SER A 108 -3.80 8.27 -2.66
N CYS A 109 -4.07 9.16 -1.71
CA CYS A 109 -4.33 8.80 -0.31
C CYS A 109 -5.51 7.82 -0.20
N GLY A 110 -6.63 8.12 -0.85
CA GLY A 110 -7.80 7.22 -0.86
C GLY A 110 -7.54 5.86 -1.52
N VAL A 111 -6.79 5.83 -2.63
CA VAL A 111 -6.41 4.55 -3.28
C VAL A 111 -5.52 3.72 -2.35
N LEU A 112 -4.54 4.35 -1.71
CA LEU A 112 -3.63 3.70 -0.77
C LEU A 112 -4.40 3.08 0.41
N THR A 113 -5.24 3.85 1.10
CA THR A 113 -5.98 3.36 2.28
C THR A 113 -6.94 2.24 1.92
N ASN A 114 -7.61 2.33 0.76
CA ASN A 114 -8.54 1.29 0.29
C ASN A 114 -7.82 -0.02 -0.07
N LYS A 115 -6.70 0.06 -0.80
CA LYS A 115 -5.92 -1.13 -1.18
C LYS A 115 -5.32 -1.81 0.05
N LEU A 116 -4.80 -1.02 0.99
CA LEU A 116 -4.26 -1.53 2.24
C LEU A 116 -5.34 -2.22 3.08
N GLU A 117 -6.48 -1.57 3.28
CA GLU A 117 -7.59 -2.14 4.02
C GLU A 117 -8.06 -3.46 3.41
N ALA A 118 -8.29 -3.48 2.09
CA ALA A 118 -8.70 -4.69 1.39
C ALA A 118 -7.70 -5.83 1.64
N ARG A 119 -6.41 -5.55 1.52
CA ARG A 119 -5.37 -6.58 1.69
C ARG A 119 -5.26 -7.09 3.12
N ILE A 120 -5.35 -6.21 4.11
CA ILE A 120 -5.34 -6.61 5.52
C ILE A 120 -6.60 -7.38 5.88
N LYS A 121 -7.78 -6.96 5.41
CA LYS A 121 -9.04 -7.70 5.63
C LYS A 121 -8.99 -9.09 5.02
N GLU A 122 -8.47 -9.23 3.82
CA GLU A 122 -8.26 -10.55 3.21
C GLU A 122 -7.41 -11.47 4.11
N LEU A 123 -6.36 -10.95 4.77
CA LEU A 123 -5.57 -11.74 5.73
C LEU A 123 -6.38 -12.12 6.96
N ILE A 124 -7.06 -11.16 7.57
CA ILE A 124 -7.88 -11.38 8.76
C ILE A 124 -9.00 -12.40 8.45
N PHE A 125 -9.61 -12.34 7.27
CA PHE A 125 -10.69 -13.26 6.92
C PHE A 125 -10.22 -14.68 6.58
N ILE A 126 -8.93 -14.88 6.34
CA ILE A 126 -8.35 -16.22 6.25
C ILE A 126 -8.32 -16.88 7.64
N THR A 127 -8.01 -16.11 8.69
CA THR A 127 -7.93 -16.60 10.08
C THR A 127 -9.27 -16.56 10.81
N HIS A 128 -10.12 -15.57 10.49
CA HIS A 128 -11.44 -15.31 11.09
C HIS A 128 -12.52 -15.14 10.00
N PRO A 129 -12.92 -16.22 9.31
CA PRO A 129 -13.92 -16.16 8.24
C PRO A 129 -15.27 -15.56 8.68
N GLU A 130 -15.63 -15.73 9.95
CA GLU A 130 -16.87 -15.20 10.55
C GLU A 130 -16.94 -13.68 10.57
N PHE A 131 -15.80 -12.98 10.45
CA PHE A 131 -15.80 -11.52 10.39
C PHE A 131 -16.27 -10.98 9.05
N LYS A 132 -16.24 -11.79 7.99
CA LYS A 132 -16.61 -11.34 6.64
C LYS A 132 -18.02 -10.76 6.57
N ASP A 133 -18.97 -11.39 7.26
CA ASP A 133 -20.37 -10.98 7.30
C ASP A 133 -20.74 -10.21 8.59
N ASN A 134 -19.76 -9.94 9.45
CA ASN A 134 -19.97 -9.19 10.69
C ASN A 134 -19.74 -7.69 10.43
N LEU A 135 -20.83 -6.91 10.45
CA LEU A 135 -20.79 -5.47 10.20
C LEU A 135 -19.93 -4.71 11.22
N GLU A 136 -20.06 -5.04 12.51
CA GLU A 136 -19.32 -4.38 13.59
C GLU A 136 -17.82 -4.58 13.44
N LYS A 137 -17.38 -5.82 13.18
CA LYS A 137 -15.97 -6.14 12.95
C LYS A 137 -15.44 -5.47 11.69
N ASN A 138 -16.22 -5.44 10.62
CA ASN A 138 -15.82 -4.73 9.40
C ASN A 138 -15.62 -3.23 9.63
N ILE A 139 -16.57 -2.57 10.32
CA ILE A 139 -16.46 -1.15 10.65
C ILE A 139 -15.24 -0.88 11.52
N THR A 140 -15.03 -1.70 12.55
CA THR A 140 -13.90 -1.57 13.48
C THR A 140 -12.57 -1.68 12.74
N ILE A 141 -12.41 -2.72 11.92
CA ILE A 141 -11.18 -2.94 11.13
C ILE A 141 -10.95 -1.78 10.15
N SER A 142 -11.99 -1.33 9.43
CA SER A 142 -11.88 -0.19 8.51
C SER A 142 -11.45 1.08 9.23
N LEU A 143 -12.09 1.40 10.37
CA LEU A 143 -11.81 2.60 11.15
C LEU A 143 -10.35 2.61 11.64
N LEU A 144 -9.87 1.47 12.14
CA LEU A 144 -8.50 1.34 12.64
C LEU A 144 -7.47 1.51 11.51
N ILE A 145 -7.63 0.78 10.40
CA ILE A 145 -6.65 0.83 9.30
C ILE A 145 -6.66 2.21 8.63
N GLN A 146 -7.83 2.67 8.19
CA GLN A 146 -7.94 3.94 7.47
C GLN A 146 -7.61 5.11 8.40
N GLY A 147 -8.11 5.10 9.63
CA GLY A 147 -7.86 6.14 10.62
C GLY A 147 -6.38 6.26 10.97
N SER A 148 -5.70 5.13 11.17
CA SER A 148 -4.25 5.12 11.44
C SER A 148 -3.46 5.72 10.29
N VAL A 149 -3.64 5.17 9.09
CA VAL A 149 -2.83 5.52 7.93
C VAL A 149 -3.11 6.94 7.44
N HIS A 150 -4.39 7.32 7.36
CA HIS A 150 -4.74 8.68 6.96
C HIS A 150 -4.21 9.72 7.94
N THR A 151 -4.35 9.47 9.25
CA THR A 151 -3.84 10.39 10.27
C THR A 151 -2.32 10.47 10.23
N PHE A 152 -1.64 9.34 10.12
CA PHE A 152 -0.18 9.31 9.98
C PHE A 152 0.30 10.13 8.78
N LEU A 153 -0.28 9.89 7.60
CA LEU A 153 0.10 10.62 6.37
C LEU A 153 -0.20 12.13 6.48
N LYS A 154 -1.29 12.50 7.16
CA LYS A 154 -1.67 13.89 7.35
C LYS A 154 -0.68 14.67 8.22
N TYR A 155 -0.05 14.01 9.19
CA TYR A 155 0.91 14.62 10.12
C TYR A 155 2.36 14.20 9.85
N LYS A 156 2.66 13.69 8.65
CA LYS A 156 4.00 13.18 8.29
C LYS A 156 5.13 14.23 8.33
N GLU A 157 4.79 15.51 8.32
CA GLU A 157 5.74 16.64 8.41
C GLU A 157 6.13 16.97 9.86
N GLU A 158 5.39 16.44 10.84
CA GLU A 158 5.70 16.57 12.26
C GLU A 158 6.76 15.53 12.69
N ASP A 159 7.15 15.55 13.96
CA ASP A 159 8.02 14.53 14.53
C ASP A 159 7.37 13.14 14.41
N THR A 160 7.98 12.29 13.59
CA THR A 160 7.39 11.02 13.16
C THR A 160 7.19 10.06 14.33
N GLU A 161 8.13 10.00 15.27
CA GLU A 161 8.03 9.14 16.45
C GLU A 161 6.90 9.63 17.36
N GLN A 162 6.82 10.94 17.59
CA GLN A 162 5.75 11.56 18.36
C GLN A 162 4.37 11.30 17.74
N VAL A 163 4.23 11.42 16.42
CA VAL A 163 2.95 11.14 15.72
C VAL A 163 2.52 9.70 15.91
N ILE A 164 3.45 8.73 15.76
CA ILE A 164 3.16 7.30 15.94
C ILE A 164 2.66 7.02 17.36
N GLU A 165 3.35 7.55 18.37
CA GLU A 165 3.01 7.33 19.77
C GLU A 165 1.65 7.96 20.12
N ILE A 166 1.42 9.21 19.73
CA ILE A 166 0.12 9.88 19.97
C ILE A 166 -1.02 9.14 19.28
N LEU A 167 -0.81 8.69 18.04
CA LEU A 167 -1.81 7.97 17.26
C LEU A 167 -2.15 6.63 17.93
N ALA A 168 -1.13 5.83 18.28
CA ALA A 168 -1.32 4.53 18.90
C ALA A 168 -2.00 4.63 20.27
N ASP A 169 -1.59 5.60 21.10
CA ASP A 169 -2.22 5.83 22.41
C ASP A 169 -3.66 6.34 22.28
N THR A 170 -3.97 7.11 21.23
CA THR A 170 -5.34 7.53 20.94
C THR A 170 -6.20 6.36 20.51
N ILE A 171 -5.68 5.47 19.65
CA ILE A 171 -6.37 4.26 19.21
C ILE A 171 -6.61 3.30 20.38
N GLY A 172 -5.61 3.08 21.24
CA GLY A 172 -5.75 2.22 22.42
C GLY A 172 -6.87 2.70 23.34
N ARG A 173 -6.92 4.00 23.63
CA ARG A 173 -8.01 4.59 24.44
C ARG A 173 -9.38 4.44 23.80
N ILE A 174 -9.49 4.52 22.47
CA ILE A 174 -10.77 4.31 21.79
C ILE A 174 -11.19 2.84 21.91
N ALA A 175 -10.25 1.90 21.71
CA ALA A 175 -10.51 0.47 21.77
C ALA A 175 -10.90 -0.02 23.18
N ASP A 176 -10.26 0.50 24.23
CA ASP A 176 -10.53 0.10 25.64
C ASP A 176 -11.90 0.57 26.16
N HIS A 177 -12.54 1.51 25.45
CA HIS A 177 -13.87 2.04 25.78
C HIS A 177 -14.98 1.50 24.86
N SER A 178 -14.69 0.50 24.02
CA SER A 178 -15.59 -0.12 23.03
C SER A 178 -16.18 -1.44 23.51
#